data_AF-A0A1B8FQW0-F1
#
_entry.id   AF-A0A1B8FQW0-F1
#
_cell.length_a   1.000
_cell.length_b   1.000
_cell.length_c   1.000
_cell.angle_alpha   90.00
_cell.angle_beta   90.00
_cell.angle_gamma   90.00
#
_symmetry.space_group_name_H-M   'P 1'
#
loop_
_entity.id
_entity.type
_entity.pdbx_description
1 polymer ?
#
loop_
_entity_poly.entity_id
_entity_poly.type
_entity_poly.pdbx_seq_one_letter_code
_entity_poly.pdbx_strand_id
1 'polypeptide(L)'
;MIGYTLPTIILFIPWTDPFTLQNIEACWQLSPMLVPLLCTIFAYFHPSQRSKATQQSQKANKTPPDIEPLKRLYVVTGIAGVLFHVYCVARAFYDPELSLSSVFWPDFFTQKKTLGEGVKFMFLIDVWALEVATYVWSCQEVWDLKRVGRSNAHIPKAAALIAMSTVVLGPGATLCAVWHWRETRLAQTSFVTALA
;
A
#
# COMPACT_ATOMS: atom_id res chain seq x y z
N MET A 1 0.82 18.60 4.69
CA MET A 1 -0.61 18.84 4.38
C MET A 1 -0.80 19.60 3.08
N ILE A 2 -0.20 20.79 2.91
CA ILE A 2 -0.31 21.58 1.66
C ILE A 2 0.00 20.76 0.40
N GLY A 3 1.08 19.97 0.40
CA GLY A 3 1.47 19.15 -0.75
C GLY A 3 0.48 18.05 -1.16
N TYR A 4 -0.49 17.70 -0.31
CA TYR A 4 -1.57 16.76 -0.64
C TYR A 4 -2.88 17.51 -0.94
N THR A 5 -3.19 18.54 -0.16
CA THR A 5 -4.43 19.30 -0.27
C THR A 5 -4.48 20.15 -1.54
N LEU A 6 -3.38 20.84 -1.87
CA LEU A 6 -3.31 21.71 -3.05
C LEU A 6 -3.60 20.95 -4.36
N PRO A 7 -2.89 19.85 -4.70
CA PRO A 7 -3.17 19.14 -5.95
C PRO A 7 -4.58 18.56 -5.96
N THR A 8 -5.14 18.20 -4.80
CA THR A 8 -6.52 17.71 -4.70
C THR A 8 -7.54 18.82 -4.99
N ILE A 9 -7.34 20.04 -4.48
CA ILE A 9 -8.21 21.18 -4.80
C ILE A 9 -8.18 21.50 -6.30
N ILE A 10 -6.99 21.43 -6.92
CA ILE A 10 -6.81 21.71 -8.34
C ILE A 10 -7.64 20.76 -9.22
N LEU A 11 -7.85 19.50 -8.82
CA LEU A 11 -8.71 18.56 -9.55
C LEU A 11 -10.18 18.98 -9.61
N PHE A 12 -10.68 19.72 -8.62
CA PHE A 12 -12.08 20.13 -8.56
C PHE A 12 -12.37 21.47 -9.25
N ILE A 13 -11.35 22.11 -9.82
CA ILE A 13 -11.54 23.29 -10.65
C ILE A 13 -12.19 22.83 -11.97
N PRO A 14 -13.24 23.52 -12.46
CA PRO A 14 -13.92 23.15 -13.70
C PRO A 14 -13.06 23.49 -14.93
N TRP A 15 -12.11 22.61 -15.25
CA TRP A 15 -11.26 22.73 -16.44
C TRP A 15 -12.07 22.53 -17.72
N THR A 16 -11.92 23.45 -18.67
CA THR A 16 -12.62 23.39 -19.97
C THR A 16 -11.91 22.51 -20.99
N ASP A 17 -10.59 22.38 -20.87
CA ASP A 17 -9.76 21.54 -21.73
C ASP A 17 -9.53 20.15 -21.11
N PRO A 18 -9.96 19.06 -21.77
CA PRO A 18 -9.78 17.70 -21.26
C PRO A 18 -8.31 17.29 -21.10
N PHE A 19 -7.41 17.79 -21.98
CA PHE A 19 -5.99 17.46 -21.89
C PHE A 19 -5.34 18.09 -20.66
N THR A 20 -5.74 19.31 -20.32
CA THR A 20 -5.31 19.98 -19.09
C THR A 20 -5.74 19.19 -17.87
N LEU A 21 -7.01 18.75 -17.79
CA LEU A 21 -7.49 17.93 -16.67
C LEU A 21 -6.71 16.62 -16.56
N GLN A 22 -6.48 15.92 -17.67
CA GLN A 22 -5.74 14.66 -17.69
C GLN A 22 -4.29 14.83 -17.21
N ASN A 23 -3.61 15.91 -17.62
CA ASN A 23 -2.25 16.21 -17.17
C ASN A 23 -2.20 16.55 -15.66
N ILE A 24 -3.22 17.26 -15.15
CA ILE A 24 -3.36 17.56 -13.73
C ILE A 24 -3.59 16.27 -12.94
N GLU A 25 -4.46 15.38 -13.44
CA GLU A 25 -4.72 14.07 -12.84
C GLU A 25 -3.47 13.21 -12.76
N ALA A 26 -2.70 13.13 -13.86
CA ALA A 26 -1.42 12.43 -13.87
C ALA A 26 -0.42 13.01 -12.83
N CYS A 27 -0.34 14.34 -12.71
CA CYS A 27 0.49 14.98 -11.69
C CYS A 27 -0.02 14.70 -10.26
N TRP A 28 -1.34 14.69 -10.06
CA TRP A 28 -1.97 14.43 -8.78
C TRP A 28 -1.72 13.00 -8.29
N GLN A 29 -1.76 12.01 -9.19
CA GLN A 29 -1.48 10.61 -8.88
C GLN A 29 -0.08 10.41 -8.25
N LEU A 30 0.90 11.25 -8.60
CA LEU A 30 2.25 11.21 -8.04
C LEU A 30 2.41 11.93 -6.70
N SER A 31 1.41 12.71 -6.27
CA SER A 31 1.50 13.53 -5.06
C SER A 31 1.91 12.75 -3.80
N PRO A 32 1.47 11.49 -3.57
CA PRO A 32 1.87 10.75 -2.37
C PRO A 32 3.36 10.40 -2.32
N MET A 33 4.04 10.31 -3.47
CA MET A 33 5.47 10.07 -3.56
C MET A 33 6.27 11.38 -3.53
N LEU A 34 5.73 12.44 -4.16
CA LEU A 34 6.39 13.74 -4.23
C LEU A 34 6.52 14.41 -2.86
N VAL A 35 5.50 14.29 -1.99
CA VAL A 35 5.55 14.97 -0.69
C VAL A 35 6.66 14.44 0.22
N PRO A 36 6.79 13.12 0.48
CA PRO A 36 7.91 12.58 1.27
C PRO A 36 9.28 12.88 0.65
N LEU A 37 9.38 12.85 -0.69
CA LEU A 37 10.61 13.19 -1.40
C LEU A 37 11.01 14.65 -1.15
N LEU A 38 10.10 15.59 -1.36
CA LEU A 38 10.33 17.01 -1.09
C LEU A 38 10.65 17.26 0.39
N CYS A 39 9.94 16.61 1.32
CA CYS A 39 10.26 16.67 2.75
C CYS A 39 11.68 16.19 3.04
N THR A 40 12.13 15.11 2.39
CA THR A 40 13.49 14.58 2.55
C THR A 40 14.53 15.54 1.99
N ILE A 41 14.29 16.10 0.81
CA ILE A 41 15.15 17.10 0.17
C ILE A 41 15.26 18.35 1.06
N PHE A 42 14.13 18.88 1.52
CA PHE A 42 14.13 20.05 2.40
C PHE A 42 14.78 19.75 3.75
N ALA A 43 14.58 18.56 4.32
CA ALA A 43 15.24 18.14 5.55
C ALA A 43 16.77 17.99 5.38
N TYR A 44 17.24 17.63 4.19
CA TYR A 44 18.67 17.57 3.87
C TYR A 44 19.30 18.97 3.82
N PHE A 45 18.60 19.94 3.23
CA PHE A 45 19.10 21.33 3.12
C PHE A 45 18.82 22.20 4.34
N HIS A 46 17.90 21.79 5.21
CA HIS A 46 17.66 22.46 6.47
C HIS A 46 18.62 21.90 7.52
N PRO A 47 19.59 22.67 8.02
CA PRO A 47 20.46 22.24 9.11
C PRO A 47 19.62 22.09 10.38
N SER A 48 18.95 20.96 10.54
CA SER A 48 18.27 20.64 11.78
C SER A 48 19.36 20.40 12.82
N GLN A 49 19.46 21.33 13.78
CA GLN A 49 19.94 20.99 15.11
C GLN A 49 19.25 19.68 15.49
N ARG A 50 20.01 18.59 15.59
CA ARG A 50 19.59 17.43 16.37
C ARG A 50 19.42 17.97 17.76
N SER A 51 18.25 18.52 18.07
CA SER A 51 17.81 18.64 19.44
C SER A 51 18.00 17.23 19.97
N LYS A 52 18.87 17.09 20.97
CA LYS A 52 18.97 15.87 21.75
C LYS A 52 17.58 15.75 22.37
N ALA A 53 16.64 15.21 21.61
CA ALA A 53 15.38 14.76 22.12
C ALA A 53 15.82 13.73 23.13
N THR A 54 15.87 14.18 24.39
CA THR A 54 15.98 13.34 25.56
C THR A 54 15.18 12.12 25.20
N GLN A 55 15.87 10.99 25.05
CA GLN A 55 15.23 9.70 24.90
C GLN A 55 14.43 9.54 26.18
N GLN A 56 13.23 10.11 26.18
CA GLN A 56 12.21 9.78 27.13
C GLN A 56 11.95 8.34 26.77
N SER A 57 12.64 7.47 27.50
CA SER A 57 12.33 6.06 27.69
C SER A 57 10.90 6.07 28.22
N GLN A 58 9.96 6.30 27.31
CA GLN A 58 8.55 6.43 27.61
C GLN A 58 8.11 4.98 27.75
N LYS A 59 8.39 4.43 28.94
CA LYS A 59 8.04 3.08 29.39
C LYS A 59 8.02 2.07 28.26
N ALA A 60 9.21 1.60 27.88
CA ALA A 60 9.38 0.48 26.96
C ALA A 60 8.54 -0.76 27.33
N ASN A 61 7.90 -0.83 28.50
CA ASN A 61 7.05 -1.94 28.96
C ASN A 61 5.53 -1.72 28.84
N LYS A 62 5.03 -0.60 28.30
CA LYS A 62 3.58 -0.43 28.11
C LYS A 62 3.22 -0.48 26.64
N THR A 63 2.50 -1.53 26.23
CA THR A 63 1.87 -1.61 24.91
C THR A 63 0.94 -0.40 24.75
N PRO A 64 1.04 0.36 23.63
CA PRO A 64 0.12 1.46 23.37
C PRO A 64 -1.32 0.96 23.39
N PRO A 65 -2.27 1.71 23.99
CA PRO A 65 -3.66 1.26 24.14
C PRO A 65 -4.34 1.00 22.79
N ASP A 66 -3.86 1.63 21.72
CA ASP A 66 -4.48 1.59 20.39
C ASP A 66 -4.07 0.37 19.54
N ILE A 67 -3.05 -0.40 19.97
CA ILE A 67 -2.56 -1.57 19.22
C ILE A 67 -3.64 -2.64 19.07
N GLU A 68 -4.41 -2.91 20.12
CA GLU A 68 -5.39 -3.99 20.11
C GLU A 68 -6.61 -3.66 19.20
N PRO A 69 -7.24 -2.48 19.29
CA PRO A 69 -8.22 -2.04 18.31
C PRO A 69 -7.69 -2.06 16.86
N LEU A 70 -6.45 -1.61 16.64
CA LEU A 70 -5.84 -1.59 15.31
C LEU A 70 -5.67 -2.99 14.73
N LYS A 71 -5.21 -3.95 15.54
CA LYS A 71 -5.10 -5.36 15.14
C LYS A 71 -6.45 -5.97 14.79
N ARG A 72 -7.51 -5.66 15.55
CA ARG A 72 -8.87 -6.10 15.25
C ARG A 72 -9.35 -5.54 13.92
N LEU A 73 -9.05 -4.26 13.63
CA LEU A 73 -9.36 -3.65 12.35
C LEU A 73 -8.73 -4.44 11.20
N TYR A 74 -7.43 -4.75 11.28
CA TYR A 74 -6.76 -5.56 10.25
C TYR A 74 -7.37 -6.94 10.06
N VAL A 75 -7.82 -7.61 11.14
CA VAL A 75 -8.48 -8.91 11.03
C VAL A 75 -9.83 -8.77 10.33
N VAL A 76 -10.66 -7.82 10.73
CA VAL A 76 -11.99 -7.61 10.15
C VAL A 76 -11.89 -7.21 8.67
N THR A 77 -11.03 -6.24 8.33
CA THR A 77 -10.81 -5.82 6.94
C THR A 77 -10.14 -6.91 6.12
N GLY A 78 -9.26 -7.71 6.73
CA GLY A 78 -8.63 -8.86 6.11
C GLY A 78 -9.66 -9.94 5.72
N ILE A 79 -10.57 -10.29 6.63
CA ILE A 79 -11.66 -11.24 6.35
C ILE A 79 -12.55 -10.72 5.23
N ALA A 80 -12.96 -9.45 5.28
CA ALA A 80 -13.74 -8.82 4.23
C ALA A 80 -13.00 -8.87 2.88
N GLY A 81 -11.68 -8.62 2.88
CA GLY A 81 -10.82 -8.73 1.70
C GLY A 81 -10.78 -10.13 1.11
N VAL A 82 -10.64 -11.18 1.95
CA VAL A 82 -10.67 -12.58 1.47
C VAL A 82 -12.02 -12.91 0.86
N LEU A 83 -13.12 -12.56 1.53
CA LEU A 83 -14.48 -12.83 1.04
C LEU A 83 -14.72 -12.15 -0.31
N PHE A 84 -14.30 -10.89 -0.44
CA PHE A 84 -14.39 -10.15 -1.70
C PHE A 84 -13.54 -10.78 -2.80
N HIS A 85 -12.30 -11.15 -2.51
CA HIS A 85 -11.41 -11.81 -3.48
C HIS A 85 -12.00 -13.13 -3.99
N VAL A 86 -12.42 -14.00 -3.07
CA VAL A 86 -13.04 -15.29 -3.41
C VAL A 86 -14.32 -15.07 -4.21
N TYR A 87 -15.16 -14.10 -3.84
CA TYR A 87 -16.37 -13.78 -4.58
C TYR A 87 -16.05 -13.37 -6.02
N CYS A 88 -15.09 -12.45 -6.23
CA CYS A 88 -14.71 -11.99 -7.56
C CYS A 88 -14.12 -13.12 -8.42
N VAL A 89 -13.22 -13.94 -7.85
CA VAL A 89 -12.63 -15.09 -8.55
C VAL A 89 -13.71 -16.12 -8.89
N ALA A 90 -14.60 -16.45 -7.95
CA ALA A 90 -15.69 -17.38 -8.19
C ALA A 90 -16.64 -16.87 -9.27
N ARG A 91 -17.04 -15.59 -9.23
CA ARG A 91 -17.89 -15.01 -10.29
C ARG A 91 -17.21 -15.05 -11.65
N ALA A 92 -15.92 -14.71 -11.73
CA ALA A 92 -15.18 -14.78 -12.98
C ALA A 92 -14.98 -16.22 -13.51
N PHE A 93 -15.01 -17.22 -12.63
CA PHE A 93 -14.82 -18.63 -13.00
C PHE A 93 -16.13 -19.32 -13.41
N TYR A 94 -17.25 -19.01 -12.76
CA TYR A 94 -18.54 -19.68 -13.00
C TYR A 94 -19.42 -18.97 -14.03
N ASP A 95 -19.11 -17.74 -14.40
CA ASP A 95 -19.87 -16.98 -15.39
C ASP A 95 -19.33 -17.27 -16.81
N PRO A 96 -20.15 -17.81 -17.73
CA PRO A 96 -19.69 -18.23 -19.05
C PRO A 96 -19.27 -17.05 -19.95
N GLU A 97 -19.69 -15.83 -19.62
CA GLU A 97 -19.34 -14.62 -20.35
C GLU A 97 -18.06 -13.97 -19.83
N LEU A 98 -17.57 -14.39 -18.66
CA LEU A 98 -16.38 -13.84 -18.05
C LEU A 98 -15.22 -14.83 -18.11
N SER A 99 -14.02 -14.26 -18.13
CA SER A 99 -12.78 -14.98 -17.88
C SER A 99 -11.93 -14.18 -16.90
N LEU A 100 -11.05 -14.85 -16.15
CA LEU A 100 -10.14 -14.19 -15.22
C LEU A 100 -9.30 -13.10 -15.90
N SER A 101 -8.81 -13.35 -17.12
CA SER A 101 -8.07 -12.34 -17.89
C SER A 101 -8.97 -11.18 -18.28
N SER A 102 -10.19 -11.43 -18.75
CA SER A 102 -11.11 -10.33 -19.09
C SER A 102 -11.47 -9.46 -17.89
N VAL A 103 -11.46 -10.01 -16.66
CA VAL A 103 -11.81 -9.26 -15.45
C VAL A 103 -10.60 -8.54 -14.86
N PHE A 104 -9.44 -9.19 -14.81
CA PHE A 104 -8.29 -8.70 -14.05
C PHE A 104 -7.10 -8.24 -14.90
N TRP A 105 -7.09 -8.46 -16.21
CA TRP A 105 -5.98 -8.09 -17.09
C TRP A 105 -6.34 -6.88 -17.99
N PRO A 106 -5.51 -5.82 -18.04
CA PRO A 106 -5.74 -4.70 -18.93
C PRO A 106 -5.57 -5.12 -20.41
N ASP A 107 -6.47 -4.64 -21.27
CA ASP A 107 -6.34 -4.76 -22.72
C ASP A 107 -5.49 -3.62 -23.30
N PHE A 108 -4.24 -3.92 -23.62
CA PHE A 108 -3.27 -2.98 -24.19
C PHE A 108 -3.39 -2.78 -25.72
N PHE A 109 -4.35 -3.40 -26.40
CA PHE A 109 -4.54 -3.15 -27.84
C PHE A 109 -5.01 -1.71 -28.10
N THR A 110 -4.38 -1.06 -29.09
CA THR A 110 -4.58 0.35 -29.46
C THR A 110 -5.84 0.63 -30.30
N GLN A 111 -6.72 -0.36 -30.42
CA GLN A 111 -8.01 -0.21 -31.09
C GLN A 111 -8.92 0.77 -30.35
N LYS A 112 -9.87 1.38 -31.08
CA LYS A 112 -10.89 2.26 -30.48
C LYS A 112 -11.68 1.47 -29.44
N LYS A 113 -11.59 1.91 -28.18
CA LYS A 113 -12.38 1.36 -27.07
C LYS A 113 -13.67 2.16 -26.90
N THR A 114 -14.75 1.47 -26.56
CA THR A 114 -15.97 2.13 -26.06
C THR A 114 -15.67 2.84 -24.74
N LEU A 115 -16.56 3.76 -24.31
CA LEU A 115 -16.38 4.47 -23.03
C LEU A 115 -16.22 3.49 -21.85
N GLY A 116 -17.05 2.45 -21.81
CA GLY A 116 -16.99 1.44 -20.74
C GLY A 116 -15.67 0.67 -20.73
N GLU A 117 -15.17 0.28 -21.89
CA GLU A 117 -13.87 -0.40 -22.02
C GLU A 117 -12.69 0.51 -21.66
N GLY A 118 -12.76 1.79 -22.04
CA GLY A 118 -11.76 2.79 -21.68
C GLY A 118 -11.69 3.03 -20.17
N VAL A 119 -12.84 3.20 -19.53
CA VAL A 119 -12.94 3.35 -18.06
C VAL A 119 -12.43 2.11 -17.35
N LYS A 120 -12.84 0.92 -17.79
CA LYS A 120 -12.35 -0.37 -17.25
C LYS A 120 -10.82 -0.48 -17.39
N PHE A 121 -10.27 -0.13 -18.55
CA PHE A 121 -8.82 -0.15 -18.76
C PHE A 121 -8.10 0.75 -17.74
N MET A 122 -8.55 1.99 -17.58
CA MET A 122 -7.98 2.93 -16.61
C MET A 122 -8.01 2.38 -15.18
N PHE A 123 -9.16 1.87 -14.73
CA PHE A 123 -9.28 1.24 -13.41
C PHE A 123 -8.35 0.05 -13.22
N LEU A 124 -8.16 -0.79 -14.24
CA LEU A 124 -7.25 -1.92 -14.16
C LEU A 124 -5.79 -1.47 -14.05
N ILE A 125 -5.40 -0.42 -14.75
CA ILE A 125 -4.06 0.17 -14.60
C ILE A 125 -3.86 0.66 -13.16
N ASP A 126 -4.82 1.38 -12.60
CA ASP A 126 -4.74 1.87 -11.21
C ASP A 126 -4.66 0.72 -10.19
N VAL A 127 -5.46 -0.34 -10.38
CA VAL A 127 -5.43 -1.53 -9.53
C VAL A 127 -4.07 -2.21 -9.58
N TRP A 128 -3.49 -2.41 -10.77
CA TRP A 128 -2.17 -3.03 -10.88
C TRP A 128 -1.05 -2.14 -10.36
N ALA A 129 -1.13 -0.83 -10.55
CA ALA A 129 -0.17 0.11 -9.96
C ALA A 129 -0.21 0.07 -8.43
N LEU A 130 -1.41 0.05 -7.85
CA LEU A 130 -1.61 -0.10 -6.40
C LEU A 130 -1.11 -1.47 -5.91
N GLU A 131 -1.36 -2.54 -6.66
CA GLU A 131 -0.90 -3.88 -6.32
C GLU A 131 0.63 -3.94 -6.22
N VAL A 132 1.32 -3.48 -7.25
CA VAL A 132 2.78 -3.47 -7.28
C VAL A 132 3.33 -2.59 -6.15
N ALA A 133 2.75 -1.41 -5.94
CA ALA A 133 3.17 -0.51 -4.87
C ALA A 133 2.99 -1.14 -3.48
N THR A 134 1.85 -1.78 -3.20
CA THR A 134 1.56 -2.41 -1.92
C THR A 134 2.37 -3.68 -1.69
N TYR A 135 2.67 -4.45 -2.74
CA TYR A 135 3.60 -5.58 -2.69
C TYR A 135 5.01 -5.13 -2.30
N VAL A 136 5.54 -4.11 -2.99
CA VAL A 136 6.86 -3.53 -2.69
C VAL A 136 6.89 -2.98 -1.28
N TRP A 137 5.86 -2.23 -0.88
CA TRP A 137 5.75 -1.68 0.47
C TRP A 137 5.72 -2.78 1.54
N SER A 138 4.94 -3.84 1.34
CA SER A 138 4.89 -4.98 2.25
C SER A 138 6.24 -5.67 2.41
N CYS A 139 6.99 -5.84 1.31
CA CYS A 139 8.35 -6.37 1.37
C CYS A 139 9.30 -5.42 2.11
N GLN A 140 9.18 -4.11 1.88
CA GLN A 140 9.96 -3.10 2.57
C GLN A 140 9.70 -3.11 4.08
N GLU A 141 8.46 -3.26 4.54
CA GLU A 141 8.15 -3.34 5.97
C GLU A 141 8.82 -4.55 6.65
N VAL A 142 8.86 -5.70 5.98
CA VAL A 142 9.58 -6.88 6.47
C VAL A 142 11.09 -6.60 6.54
N TRP A 143 11.64 -5.96 5.50
CA TRP A 143 13.05 -5.55 5.47
C TRP A 143 13.38 -4.57 6.60
N ASP A 144 12.55 -3.55 6.80
CA ASP A 144 12.77 -2.55 7.84
C ASP A 144 12.73 -3.16 9.23
N LEU A 145 11.76 -4.05 9.52
CA LEU A 145 11.72 -4.78 10.79
C LEU A 145 12.96 -5.65 11.01
N LYS A 146 13.51 -6.26 9.94
CA LYS A 146 14.78 -6.99 10.04
C LYS A 146 15.94 -6.04 10.31
N ARG A 147 16.05 -4.96 9.55
CA ARG A 147 17.11 -3.95 9.65
C ARG A 147 17.18 -3.32 11.04
N VAL A 148 16.03 -3.08 11.68
CA VAL A 148 15.96 -2.52 13.04
C VAL A 148 15.99 -3.58 14.15
N GLY A 149 16.29 -4.85 13.84
CA GLY A 149 16.44 -5.93 14.82
C GLY A 149 15.14 -6.38 15.48
N ARG A 150 13.98 -6.07 14.89
CA ARG A 150 12.65 -6.46 15.38
C ARG A 150 12.16 -7.79 14.80
N SER A 151 12.85 -8.33 13.80
CA SER A 151 12.52 -9.60 13.16
C SER A 151 13.75 -10.28 12.57
N ASN A 152 13.78 -11.61 12.58
CA ASN A 152 14.79 -12.42 11.87
C ASN A 152 14.22 -13.02 10.57
N ALA A 153 13.17 -12.42 10.00
CA ALA A 153 12.53 -12.93 8.79
C ALA A 153 13.53 -13.08 7.63
N HIS A 154 13.38 -14.17 6.88
CA HIS A 154 14.15 -14.39 5.67
C HIS A 154 13.48 -13.64 4.50
N ILE A 155 14.11 -12.57 4.02
CA ILE A 155 13.48 -11.58 3.13
C ILE A 155 12.97 -12.20 1.82
N PRO A 156 13.76 -13.00 1.06
CA PRO A 156 13.25 -13.65 -0.15
C PRO A 156 12.06 -14.58 0.11
N LYS A 157 12.05 -15.27 1.27
CA LYS A 157 10.97 -16.18 1.64
C LYS A 157 9.71 -15.40 2.00
N ALA A 158 9.86 -14.29 2.73
CA ALA A 158 8.75 -13.42 3.05
C ALA A 158 8.15 -12.78 1.79
N ALA A 159 8.97 -12.27 0.88
CA ALA A 159 8.50 -11.73 -0.41
C ALA A 159 7.71 -12.77 -1.21
N ALA A 160 8.23 -14.00 -1.33
CA ALA A 160 7.52 -15.10 -1.98
C ALA A 160 6.18 -15.44 -1.30
N LEU A 161 6.15 -15.47 0.04
CA LEU A 161 4.92 -15.71 0.80
C LEU A 161 3.89 -14.58 0.62
N ILE A 162 4.33 -13.33 0.55
CA ILE A 162 3.45 -12.18 0.26
C ILE A 162 2.86 -12.35 -1.14
N ALA A 163 3.68 -12.61 -2.16
CA ALA A 163 3.21 -12.81 -3.53
C ALA A 163 2.21 -13.97 -3.64
N MET A 164 2.51 -15.12 -3.01
CA MET A 164 1.60 -16.27 -2.97
C MET A 164 0.28 -15.93 -2.25
N SER A 165 0.36 -15.20 -1.13
CA SER A 165 -0.82 -14.80 -0.37
C SER A 165 -1.69 -13.82 -1.15
N THR A 166 -1.10 -12.88 -1.90
CA THR A 166 -1.82 -11.96 -2.79
C THR A 166 -2.69 -12.74 -3.77
N VAL A 167 -2.16 -13.80 -4.37
CA VAL A 167 -2.90 -14.62 -5.35
C VAL A 167 -4.01 -15.44 -4.68
N VAL A 168 -3.70 -16.06 -3.53
CA VAL A 168 -4.61 -17.01 -2.86
C VAL A 168 -5.68 -16.31 -2.03
N LEU A 169 -5.28 -15.35 -1.19
CA LEU A 169 -6.14 -14.65 -0.24
C LEU A 169 -6.68 -13.33 -0.80
N GLY A 170 -6.04 -12.81 -1.84
CA GLY A 170 -6.28 -11.47 -2.35
C GLY A 170 -5.32 -10.45 -1.74
N PRO A 171 -5.10 -9.33 -2.44
CA PRO A 171 -4.11 -8.34 -2.03
C PRO A 171 -4.50 -7.56 -0.78
N GLY A 172 -5.79 -7.19 -0.63
CA GLY A 172 -6.26 -6.48 0.55
C GLY A 172 -6.09 -7.30 1.83
N ALA A 173 -6.38 -8.60 1.78
CA ALA A 173 -6.19 -9.51 2.91
C ALA A 173 -4.71 -9.71 3.24
N THR A 174 -3.88 -9.86 2.22
CA THR A 174 -2.43 -10.01 2.36
C THR A 174 -1.80 -8.79 3.00
N LEU A 175 -2.16 -7.59 2.54
CA LEU A 175 -1.73 -6.33 3.12
C LEU A 175 -2.10 -6.25 4.61
N CYS A 176 -3.36 -6.55 4.96
CA CYS A 176 -3.81 -6.57 6.35
C CYS A 176 -3.02 -7.56 7.22
N ALA A 177 -2.71 -8.74 6.69
CA ALA A 177 -1.91 -9.74 7.40
C ALA A 177 -0.47 -9.26 7.67
N VAL A 178 0.17 -8.63 6.68
CA VAL A 178 1.51 -8.03 6.82
C VAL A 178 1.49 -6.92 7.88
N TRP A 179 0.51 -6.01 7.82
CA TRP A 179 0.37 -4.93 8.81
C TRP A 179 0.08 -5.43 10.22
N HIS A 180 -0.81 -6.40 10.37
CA HIS A 180 -1.09 -7.02 11.66
C HIS A 180 0.18 -7.65 12.28
N TRP A 181 0.97 -8.36 11.46
CA TRP A 181 2.24 -8.92 11.89
C TRP A 181 3.25 -7.82 12.25
N ARG A 182 3.34 -6.78 11.43
CA ARG A 182 4.24 -5.64 11.64
C ARG A 182 3.96 -4.94 12.97
N GLU A 183 2.71 -4.58 13.25
CA GLU A 183 2.33 -3.94 14.51
C GLU A 183 2.66 -4.84 15.71
N THR A 184 2.47 -6.15 15.57
CA THR A 184 2.86 -7.11 16.61
C THR A 184 4.36 -7.10 16.88
N ARG A 185 5.21 -6.94 15.84
CA ARG A 185 6.67 -6.85 15.98
C ARG A 185 7.13 -5.51 16.53
N LEU A 186 6.48 -4.41 16.17
CA LEU A 186 6.79 -3.09 16.70
C LEU A 186 6.37 -2.92 18.16
N ALA A 187 5.27 -3.55 18.57
CA ALA A 187 4.80 -3.54 19.95
C ALA A 187 5.65 -4.41 20.90
N GLN A 188 6.50 -5.30 20.38
CA GLN A 188 7.43 -6.08 21.20
C GLN A 188 8.50 -5.15 21.81
N THR A 189 8.86 -5.42 23.06
CA THR A 189 9.78 -4.57 23.83
C THR A 189 11.23 -5.08 23.76
N SER A 190 11.41 -6.32 23.30
CA SER A 190 12.68 -6.99 23.06
C SER A 190 13.10 -6.92 21.59
N PHE A 191 14.41 -6.82 21.35
CA PHE A 191 15.00 -7.06 20.04
C PHE A 191 15.31 -8.55 19.88
N VAL A 192 15.33 -9.04 18.64
CA VAL A 192 15.72 -10.42 18.40
C VAL A 192 17.23 -10.52 18.58
N THR A 193 17.67 -11.28 19.58
CA THR A 193 19.10 -11.54 19.80
C THR A 193 19.63 -12.29 18.58
N ALA A 194 20.55 -11.69 17.84
CA ALA A 194 21.27 -12.39 16.78
C ALA A 194 22.08 -13.50 17.45
N LEU A 195 21.69 -14.76 17.26
CA LEU A 195 22.60 -15.88 17.50
C LEU A 195 23.66 -15.80 16.39
N ALA A 196 24.89 -15.55 16.82
CA ALA A 196 26.10 -15.53 16.00
C ALA A 196 26.37 -16.89 15.35
#